data_AF-A0A969I4Q0-F1
#
_entry.id   AF-A0A969I4Q0-F1
#
_cell.length_a   1.000
_cell.length_b   1.000
_cell.length_c   1.000
_cell.angle_alpha   90.00
_cell.angle_beta   90.00
_cell.angle_gamma   90.00
#
_symmetry.space_group_name_H-M   'P 1'
#
loop_
_entity.id
_entity.type
_entity.pdbx_description
1 polymer ?
#
loop_
_entity_poly.entity_id
_entity_poly.type
_entity_poly.pdbx_seq_one_letter_code
_entity_poly.pdbx_strand_id
1 'polypeptide(L)'
;MDQRTQSCRGNERIVRLAAAAALLTPGAAFAQASPFDTGANSLVTFALTIATPVAVLIVIALAIAAAVGRISWGWVIGALIGIAAIFGAPQIVAWIRTLFGV
;
A
#
# COMPACT_ATOMS: atom_id res chain seq x y z
N MET A 1 50.35 6.25 -36.69
CA MET A 1 50.83 6.23 -35.28
C MET A 1 49.68 6.69 -34.37
N ASP A 2 48.44 6.22 -34.59
CA ASP A 2 47.22 6.93 -34.15
C ASP A 2 46.29 6.12 -33.23
N GLN A 3 46.58 4.85 -32.97
CA GLN A 3 45.72 4.00 -32.12
C GLN A 3 45.89 4.27 -30.61
N ARG A 4 47.09 4.68 -30.18
CA ARG A 4 47.41 4.95 -28.76
C ARG A 4 46.63 6.16 -28.23
N THR A 5 46.44 7.19 -29.06
CA THR A 5 45.73 8.43 -28.69
C THR A 5 44.22 8.25 -28.65
N GLN A 6 43.66 7.31 -29.43
CA GLN A 6 42.23 6.98 -29.41
C GLN A 6 41.83 6.14 -28.19
N SER A 7 42.71 5.24 -27.73
CA SER A 7 42.49 4.42 -26.53
C SER A 7 42.47 5.25 -25.24
N CYS A 8 43.32 6.28 -25.12
CA CYS A 8 43.34 7.16 -23.94
C CYS A 8 42.06 7.99 -23.81
N ARG A 9 41.53 8.52 -24.92
CA ARG A 9 40.27 9.29 -24.96
C ARG A 9 39.04 8.43 -24.65
N GLY A 10 39.05 7.15 -25.03
CA GLY A 10 38.00 6.19 -24.69
C GLY A 10 37.96 5.89 -23.19
N ASN A 11 39.12 5.63 -22.59
CA ASN A 11 39.23 5.32 -21.17
C ASN A 11 38.81 6.51 -20.28
N GLU A 12 39.19 7.74 -20.66
CA GLU A 12 38.80 8.96 -19.94
C GLU A 12 37.28 9.18 -19.94
N ARG A 13 36.59 8.86 -21.05
CA ARG A 13 35.13 8.92 -21.12
C ARG A 13 34.46 7.88 -20.23
N ILE A 14 34.98 6.65 -20.21
CA ILE A 14 34.47 5.56 -19.36
C ILE A 14 34.65 5.92 -17.88
N VAL A 15 35.81 6.44 -17.49
CA VAL A 15 36.11 6.88 -16.13
C VAL A 15 35.18 8.03 -15.70
N ARG A 16 34.92 9.00 -16.59
CA ARG A 16 33.99 10.11 -16.31
C ARG A 16 32.54 9.64 -16.15
N LEU A 17 32.08 8.71 -16.98
CA LEU A 17 30.74 8.14 -16.88
C LEU A 17 30.57 7.32 -15.59
N ALA A 18 31.58 6.52 -15.23
CA ALA A 18 31.57 5.75 -13.99
C ALA A 18 31.58 6.66 -12.75
N ALA A 19 32.37 7.75 -12.77
CA ALA A 19 32.38 8.74 -11.70
C ALA A 19 31.05 9.47 -11.57
N ALA A 20 30.40 9.85 -12.68
CA ALA A 20 29.07 10.45 -12.67
C ALA A 20 28.00 9.49 -12.12
N ALA A 21 28.04 8.21 -12.49
CA ALA A 21 27.14 7.19 -11.95
C ALA A 21 27.35 7.00 -10.44
N ALA A 22 28.60 6.93 -9.98
CA ALA A 22 28.94 6.84 -8.56
C ALA A 22 28.47 8.06 -7.76
N LEU A 23 28.51 9.26 -8.35
CA LEU A 23 28.05 10.50 -7.70
C LEU A 23 26.51 10.61 -7.62
N LEU A 24 25.80 9.94 -8.53
CA LEU A 24 24.33 9.88 -8.55
C LEU A 24 23.76 8.76 -7.69
N THR A 25 24.59 7.79 -7.29
CA THR A 25 24.20 6.64 -6.45
C THR A 25 23.71 7.04 -5.05
N PRO A 26 24.32 8.02 -4.34
CA PRO A 26 23.84 8.45 -3.03
C PRO A 26 22.42 9.00 -3.05
N GLY A 27 22.01 9.68 -4.13
CA GLY A 27 20.64 10.21 -4.27
C GLY A 27 19.57 9.11 -4.24
N ALA A 28 19.86 7.92 -4.79
CA ALA A 28 18.97 6.77 -4.71
C ALA A 28 18.93 6.14 -3.30
N ALA A 29 20.02 6.25 -2.54
CA ALA A 29 20.08 5.79 -1.14
C ALA A 29 19.38 6.76 -0.17
N PHE A 30 19.27 8.05 -0.49
CA PHE A 30 18.49 9.03 0.27
C PHE A 30 17.03 9.16 -0.21
N ALA A 31 16.67 8.57 -1.34
CA ALA A 31 15.28 8.44 -1.82
C ALA A 31 14.53 7.24 -1.19
N GLN A 32 15.10 6.61 -0.16
CA GLN A 32 14.43 5.56 0.60
C GLN A 32 13.15 6.13 1.22
N ALA A 33 12.04 5.38 1.12
CA ALA A 33 10.75 5.76 1.70
C ALA A 33 10.92 6.25 3.14
N SER A 34 10.18 7.29 3.53
CA SER A 34 10.31 7.89 4.84
C SER A 34 10.15 6.82 5.93
N PRO A 35 11.01 6.77 6.95
CA PRO A 35 10.86 5.82 8.05
C PRO A 35 9.49 5.99 8.76
N PHE A 36 8.87 7.17 8.67
CA PHE A 36 7.50 7.40 9.14
C PHE A 36 6.43 6.78 8.25
N ASP A 37 6.66 6.66 6.94
CA ASP A 37 5.72 5.98 6.04
C ASP A 37 5.67 4.49 6.36
N THR A 38 6.82 3.88 6.64
CA THR A 38 6.88 2.46 7.03
C THR A 38 6.15 2.23 8.35
N GLY A 39 6.39 3.09 9.35
CA GLY A 39 5.69 3.04 10.63
C GLY A 39 4.19 3.27 10.52
N ALA A 40 3.77 4.29 9.76
CA ALA A 40 2.36 4.61 9.54
C ALA A 40 1.60 3.48 8.83
N ASN A 41 2.19 2.89 7.78
CA ASN A 41 1.59 1.75 7.08
C ASN A 41 1.49 0.51 7.97
N SER A 42 2.49 0.28 8.84
CA SER A 42 2.45 -0.83 9.80
C SER A 42 1.31 -0.67 10.81
N LEU A 43 1.12 0.56 11.31
CA LEU A 43 0.01 0.87 12.23
C LEU A 43 -1.35 0.70 11.57
N VAL A 44 -1.52 1.19 10.34
CA VAL A 44 -2.76 1.02 9.57
C VAL A 44 -3.03 -0.48 9.33
N THR A 45 -2.02 -1.24 8.95
CA THR A 45 -2.14 -2.70 8.73
C THR A 45 -2.55 -3.43 10.00
N PHE A 46 -1.93 -3.08 11.13
CA PHE A 46 -2.27 -3.64 12.44
C PHE A 46 -3.72 -3.32 12.83
N ALA A 47 -4.13 -2.06 12.67
CA ALA A 47 -5.49 -1.62 12.95
C ALA A 47 -6.51 -2.38 12.09
N LEU A 48 -6.25 -2.53 10.78
CA LEU A 48 -7.13 -3.26 9.86
C LEU A 48 -7.20 -4.76 10.18
N THR A 49 -6.10 -5.35 10.64
CA THR A 49 -6.02 -6.76 11.06
C THR A 49 -6.99 -7.05 12.21
N ILE A 50 -7.11 -6.12 13.16
CA ILE A 50 -8.02 -6.27 14.31
C ILE A 50 -9.43 -5.81 13.96
N ALA A 51 -9.58 -4.71 13.20
CA ALA A 51 -10.88 -4.14 12.87
C ALA A 51 -11.72 -5.07 11.97
N THR A 52 -11.10 -5.76 11.02
CA THR A 52 -11.81 -6.62 10.04
C THR A 52 -12.67 -7.70 10.69
N PRO A 53 -12.13 -8.59 11.56
CA PRO A 53 -12.97 -9.59 12.21
C PRO A 53 -14.06 -8.99 13.10
N VAL A 54 -13.78 -7.85 13.76
CA VAL A 54 -14.78 -7.15 14.59
C VAL A 54 -15.93 -6.63 13.73
N ALA A 55 -15.65 -6.05 12.57
CA ALA A 55 -16.67 -5.57 11.65
C ALA A 55 -17.57 -6.71 11.13
N VAL A 56 -16.99 -7.87 10.83
CA VAL A 56 -17.75 -9.06 10.43
C VAL A 56 -18.74 -9.48 11.53
N LEU A 57 -18.29 -9.51 12.80
CA LEU A 57 -19.17 -9.85 13.92
C LEU A 57 -20.32 -8.85 14.10
N ILE A 58 -20.05 -7.56 13.93
CA ILE A 58 -21.08 -6.51 13.99
C ILE A 58 -22.13 -6.71 12.88
N VAL A 59 -21.69 -6.96 11.64
CA VAL A 59 -22.60 -7.19 10.52
C VAL A 59 -23.49 -8.40 10.77
N ILE A 60 -22.94 -9.51 11.28
CA ILE A 60 -23.71 -10.70 11.62
C ILE A 60 -24.77 -10.39 12.70
N ALA A 61 -24.38 -9.69 13.77
CA ALA A 61 -25.29 -9.33 14.84
C ALA A 61 -26.43 -8.41 14.35
N LEU A 62 -26.11 -7.41 13.52
CA LEU A 62 -27.10 -6.50 12.94
C LEU A 62 -28.04 -7.22 11.97
N ALA A 63 -27.53 -8.14 11.15
CA ALA A 63 -28.35 -8.94 10.24
C ALA A 63 -29.36 -9.80 11.01
N ILE A 64 -28.96 -10.45 12.11
CA ILE A 64 -29.86 -11.21 12.97
C ILE A 64 -30.90 -10.29 13.63
N ALA A 65 -30.46 -9.16 14.19
CA ALA A 65 -31.38 -8.21 14.85
C ALA A 65 -32.42 -7.63 13.87
N ALA A 66 -32.03 -7.35 12.63
CA ALA A 66 -32.94 -6.91 11.59
C ALA A 66 -33.89 -8.02 11.13
N ALA A 67 -33.39 -9.26 11.00
CA ALA A 67 -34.21 -10.42 10.63
C ALA A 67 -35.32 -10.73 11.65
N VAL A 68 -35.06 -10.51 12.95
CA VAL A 68 -36.06 -10.69 14.03
C VAL A 68 -36.98 -9.45 14.17
N GLY A 69 -36.83 -8.44 13.32
CA GLY A 69 -37.67 -7.24 13.34
C GLY A 69 -37.39 -6.31 14.52
N ARG A 70 -36.23 -6.45 15.19
CA ARG A 70 -35.84 -5.60 16.32
C ARG A 70 -35.20 -4.28 15.88
N ILE A 71 -34.70 -4.21 14.65
CA ILE A 71 -34.06 -3.03 14.05
C ILE A 71 -34.55 -2.87 12.61
N SER A 72 -34.78 -1.62 12.17
CA SER A 72 -35.10 -1.32 10.77
C SER A 72 -33.88 -1.51 9.86
N TRP A 73 -34.11 -2.06 8.67
CA TRP A 73 -33.09 -2.23 7.63
C TRP A 73 -32.37 -0.93 7.25
N GLY A 74 -33.01 0.24 7.43
CA GLY A 74 -32.35 1.54 7.22
C GLY A 74 -31.12 1.73 8.12
N TRP A 75 -31.18 1.28 9.37
CA TRP A 75 -30.04 1.35 10.30
C TRP A 75 -28.93 0.38 9.91
N VAL A 76 -29.28 -0.79 9.37
CA VAL A 76 -28.30 -1.75 8.86
C VAL A 76 -27.52 -1.14 7.68
N ILE A 77 -28.23 -0.48 6.75
CA ILE A 77 -27.59 0.21 5.62
C ILE A 77 -26.66 1.32 6.11
N GLY A 78 -27.09 2.13 7.09
CA GLY A 78 -26.25 3.15 7.71
C GLY A 78 -24.96 2.58 8.32
N ALA A 79 -25.06 1.43 9.01
CA ALA A 79 -23.90 0.74 9.56
C ALA A 79 -22.94 0.23 8.47
N LEU A 80 -23.47 -0.33 7.36
CA LEU A 80 -22.65 -0.78 6.23
C LEU A 80 -21.89 0.37 5.56
N ILE A 81 -22.53 1.53 5.41
CA ILE A 81 -21.88 2.74 4.87
C ILE A 81 -20.78 3.21 5.83
N GLY A 82 -21.03 3.22 7.14
CA GLY A 82 -20.02 3.56 8.15
C GLY A 82 -18.81 2.64 8.11
N ILE A 83 -19.02 1.33 7.97
CA ILE A 83 -17.96 0.34 7.77
C ILE A 83 -17.16 0.68 6.51
N ALA A 84 -17.81 0.91 5.37
CA ALA A 84 -17.13 1.26 4.13
C ALA A 84 -16.26 2.52 4.27
N ALA A 85 -16.70 3.51 5.05
CA ALA A 85 -15.93 4.72 5.33
C ALA A 85 -14.70 4.48 6.22
N ILE A 86 -14.75 3.53 7.17
CA ILE A 86 -13.63 3.19 8.07
C ILE A 86 -12.53 2.42 7.32
N PHE A 87 -12.92 1.42 6.52
CA PHE A 87 -11.98 0.50 5.89
C PHE A 87 -11.37 1.06 4.59
N GLY A 88 -12.07 1.96 3.91
CA GLY A 88 -11.64 2.55 2.65
C GLY A 88 -11.60 1.57 1.47
N ALA A 89 -11.29 2.08 0.29
CA ALA A 89 -11.37 1.31 -0.96
C ALA A 89 -10.49 0.05 -1.02
N PRO A 90 -9.22 0.05 -0.59
CA PRO A 90 -8.35 -1.12 -0.75
C PRO A 90 -8.89 -2.38 -0.06
N GLN A 91 -9.42 -2.21 1.15
CA GLN A 91 -9.94 -3.33 1.93
C GLN A 91 -11.25 -3.89 1.34
N ILE A 92 -12.17 -3.01 0.93
CA ILE A 92 -13.43 -3.43 0.31
C ILE A 92 -13.15 -4.19 -1.00
N VAL A 93 -12.24 -3.68 -1.83
CA VAL A 93 -11.85 -4.34 -3.09
C VAL A 93 -11.22 -5.70 -2.81
N ALA A 94 -10.39 -5.83 -1.77
CA ALA A 94 -9.80 -7.11 -1.40
C ALA A 94 -10.88 -8.15 -1.05
N TRP A 95 -11.89 -7.80 -0.27
CA TRP A 95 -12.98 -8.72 0.06
C TRP A 95 -13.76 -9.15 -1.19
N ILE A 96 -14.11 -8.20 -2.05
CA ILE A 96 -14.78 -8.48 -3.31
C ILE A 96 -13.94 -9.45 -4.15
N ARG A 97 -12.63 -9.22 -4.21
CA ARG A 97 -11.71 -10.08 -4.96
C ARG A 97 -11.67 -11.51 -4.41
N THR A 98 -11.61 -11.64 -3.08
CA THR A 98 -11.70 -12.93 -2.39
C THR A 98 -13.02 -13.66 -2.69
N LEU A 99 -14.15 -12.95 -2.81
CA LEU A 99 -15.43 -13.57 -3.20
C LEU A 99 -15.38 -14.20 -4.60
N PHE A 100 -14.57 -13.64 -5.49
CA PHE A 100 -14.36 -14.15 -6.85
C PHE A 100 -13.14 -15.06 -6.98
N GLY A 101 -12.38 -15.26 -5.89
CA GLY A 101 -11.17 -16.09 -5.89
C GLY A 101 -10.02 -15.53 -6.75
N VAL A 102 -9.99 -14.22 -6.99
CA VAL A 102 -8.95 -13.54 -7.80
C VAL A 102 -8.08 -12.60 -6.98
#